data_AF-A0A7W5NU25-F1
#
_entry.id   AF-A0A7W5NU25-F1
#
_cell.length_a   1.000
_cell.length_b   1.000
_cell.length_c   1.000
_cell.angle_alpha   90.00
_cell.angle_beta   90.00
_cell.angle_gamma   90.00
#
_symmetry.space_group_name_H-M   'P 1'
#
loop_
_entity.id
_entity.type
_entity.pdbx_description
1 polymer ?
#
loop_
_entity_poly.entity_id
_entity_poly.type
_entity_poly.pdbx_seq_one_letter_code
_entity_poly.pdbx_strand_id
1 'polypeptide(L)'
;MDERIARLKTSKEAGILVENARRLGKLELAAQAQQRANELRAIEEGYRSPAEQAIAAALYAYEEQQSRLKGRTFRATRTRQMLSKHGALAAAERMVLQRKPSRGFEVLEDAGLQELSFEAIIDRFSDEFSTQAVQAARARLEGKPASFISSPSTSSHDQALNMTIANLPVVLDAEAEAFIEGFMDPGVWFQARWLPRYTAIIRDISDAMAADRPQDVFEILWKSAENSISNAGQGILKYDTVERMRQELVEVIRDIYADGSPENFNQIVARFNDWKRKGHVGMVPRLLIARAFAGIHPRLYHTTVDSHSQNLVIDWFAAHTNFRAPRSDSWSVQARALVIHIDRAGVFGDNFLVRNIFPWFVIEQIRARSSSKSLKPGHSPRPEVAFANLPSRQRIISLRHNVIQTALFSKLSVEFGKDRVWTEYPTGTGGYADAIVRHPDGYCQLYEIKIADTSAKVVRQAIGQLLEYGFRPGGLEAKKLFIVGEPVLDDVTRSFLVRLREDFNIEIDYMQVELFDESGVPVLQKPVEQEF
;
A
#
# COMPACT_ATOMS: atom_id res chain seq x y z
N MET A 1 41.76 2.32 -28.31
CA MET A 1 40.84 3.48 -28.28
C MET A 1 41.53 4.66 -28.95
N ASP A 2 40.88 5.35 -29.89
CA ASP A 2 41.42 6.55 -30.56
C ASP A 2 41.75 7.65 -29.53
N GLU A 3 42.91 8.31 -29.64
CA GLU A 3 43.34 9.35 -28.68
C GLU A 3 42.33 10.49 -28.52
N ARG A 4 41.56 10.80 -29.57
CA ARG A 4 40.54 11.86 -29.53
C ARG A 4 39.36 11.46 -28.65
N ILE A 5 39.06 10.17 -28.56
CA ILE A 5 37.97 9.62 -27.74
C ILE A 5 38.40 9.56 -26.28
N ALA A 6 39.65 9.18 -26.02
CA ALA A 6 40.20 9.12 -24.67
C ALA A 6 40.24 10.50 -23.97
N ARG A 7 40.34 11.59 -24.74
CA ARG A 7 40.40 12.98 -24.22
C ARG A 7 39.02 13.59 -23.91
N LEU A 8 37.93 12.93 -24.28
CA LEU A 8 36.57 13.44 -24.01
C LEU A 8 36.24 13.34 -22.52
N LYS A 9 35.74 14.44 -21.96
CA LYS A 9 35.47 14.56 -20.52
C LYS A 9 33.98 14.51 -20.18
N THR A 10 33.11 14.83 -21.14
CA THR A 10 31.66 14.84 -20.92
C THR A 10 30.90 14.03 -21.97
N SER A 11 29.73 13.52 -21.60
CA SER A 11 28.84 12.79 -22.52
C SER A 11 28.41 13.66 -23.72
N LYS A 12 28.26 14.97 -23.50
CA LYS A 12 27.89 15.95 -24.53
C LYS A 12 28.98 16.15 -25.59
N GLU A 13 30.24 16.26 -25.18
CA GLU A 13 31.38 16.36 -26.10
C GLU A 13 31.50 15.08 -26.96
N ALA A 14 31.28 13.91 -26.35
CA ALA A 14 31.28 12.64 -27.05
C ALA A 14 30.13 12.52 -28.06
N GLY A 15 28.93 12.99 -27.69
CA GLY A 15 27.78 13.05 -28.60
C GLY A 15 28.04 13.90 -29.85
N ILE A 16 28.68 15.07 -29.69
CA ILE A 16 29.07 15.93 -30.81
C ILE A 16 30.07 15.20 -31.74
N LEU A 17 31.00 14.42 -31.18
CA LEU A 17 31.93 13.63 -31.98
C LEU A 17 31.22 12.51 -32.76
N VAL A 18 30.19 11.87 -32.18
CA VAL A 18 29.37 10.86 -32.88
C VAL A 18 28.70 11.46 -34.11
N GLU A 19 28.02 12.59 -33.96
CA GLU A 19 27.32 13.26 -35.07
C GLU A 19 28.29 13.67 -36.19
N ASN A 20 29.45 14.23 -35.82
CA ASN A 20 30.49 14.61 -36.78
C ASN A 20 31.11 13.41 -37.49
N ALA A 21 31.39 12.32 -36.77
CA ALA A 21 31.95 11.10 -37.36
C ALA A 21 30.95 10.42 -38.32
N ARG A 22 29.66 10.39 -37.96
CA ARG A 22 28.58 9.90 -38.85
C ARG A 22 28.45 10.75 -40.11
N ARG A 23 28.46 12.08 -39.98
CA ARG A 23 28.40 13.02 -41.12
C ARG A 23 29.57 12.84 -42.09
N LEU A 24 30.74 12.45 -41.59
CA LEU A 24 31.95 12.21 -42.38
C LEU A 24 32.12 10.75 -42.84
N GLY A 25 31.12 9.89 -42.63
CA GLY A 25 31.17 8.48 -43.04
C GLY A 25 32.14 7.61 -42.25
N LYS A 26 32.68 8.09 -41.13
CA LYS A 26 33.63 7.35 -40.27
C LYS A 26 32.88 6.54 -39.22
N LEU A 27 32.27 5.45 -39.66
CA LEU A 27 31.35 4.63 -38.84
C LEU A 27 32.03 3.99 -37.62
N GLU A 28 33.26 3.49 -37.76
CA GLU A 28 34.04 2.93 -36.64
C GLU A 28 34.33 3.97 -35.55
N LEU A 29 34.70 5.18 -35.96
CA LEU A 29 34.95 6.28 -35.01
C LEU A 29 33.65 6.71 -34.32
N ALA A 30 32.54 6.71 -35.05
CA ALA A 30 31.22 7.00 -34.49
C ALA A 30 30.79 5.95 -33.45
N ALA A 31 31.05 4.66 -33.70
CA ALA A 31 30.73 3.59 -32.77
C ALA A 31 31.54 3.71 -31.47
N GLN A 32 32.86 3.92 -31.58
CA GLN A 32 33.73 4.11 -30.40
C GLN A 32 33.37 5.38 -29.61
N ALA A 33 33.02 6.48 -30.31
CA ALA A 33 32.59 7.71 -29.66
C ALA A 33 31.22 7.54 -28.95
N GLN A 34 30.32 6.76 -29.53
CA GLN A 34 29.00 6.47 -28.96
C GLN A 34 29.12 5.62 -27.69
N GLN A 35 30.02 4.63 -27.69
CA GLN A 35 30.33 3.84 -26.50
C GLN A 35 30.86 4.73 -25.38
N ARG A 36 31.83 5.61 -25.70
CA ARG A 36 32.38 6.56 -24.73
C ARG A 36 31.34 7.57 -24.21
N ALA A 37 30.41 8.00 -25.06
CA ALA A 37 29.31 8.88 -24.66
C ALA A 37 28.40 8.21 -23.62
N ASN A 38 28.09 6.92 -23.81
CA ASN A 38 27.26 6.16 -22.89
C ASN A 38 27.96 5.93 -21.53
N GLU A 39 29.26 5.62 -21.53
CA GLU A 39 30.07 5.49 -20.31
C GLU A 39 30.09 6.80 -19.50
N LEU A 40 30.45 7.92 -20.14
CA LEU A 40 30.49 9.22 -19.48
C LEU A 40 29.11 9.63 -18.95
N ARG A 41 28.04 9.33 -19.69
CA ARG A 41 26.67 9.59 -19.23
C ARG A 41 26.30 8.75 -18.01
N ALA A 42 26.70 7.48 -17.96
CA ALA A 42 26.46 6.64 -16.77
C ALA A 42 27.21 7.19 -15.54
N ILE A 43 28.45 7.66 -15.70
CA ILE A 43 29.20 8.26 -14.60
C ILE A 43 28.54 9.56 -14.13
N GLU A 44 28.13 10.44 -15.06
CA GLU A 44 27.41 11.69 -14.77
C GLU A 44 26.06 11.43 -14.05
N GLU A 45 25.36 10.34 -14.39
CA GLU A 45 24.10 9.90 -13.74
C GLU A 45 24.33 9.17 -12.40
N GLY A 46 25.60 8.98 -11.97
CA GLY A 46 25.95 8.44 -10.66
C GLY A 46 26.19 6.93 -10.58
N TYR A 47 26.31 6.23 -11.71
CA TYR A 47 26.65 4.79 -11.75
C TYR A 47 28.16 4.61 -11.56
N ARG A 48 28.57 3.92 -10.49
CA ARG A 48 29.96 3.89 -10.01
C ARG A 48 30.69 2.59 -10.33
N SER A 49 29.99 1.45 -10.30
CA SER A 49 30.61 0.15 -10.58
C SER A 49 30.57 -0.23 -12.08
N PRO A 50 31.45 -1.14 -12.55
CA PRO A 50 31.40 -1.67 -13.91
C PRO A 50 30.03 -2.29 -14.26
N ALA A 51 29.46 -3.08 -13.35
CA ALA A 51 28.12 -3.67 -13.54
C ALA A 51 27.01 -2.61 -13.58
N GLU A 52 27.08 -1.59 -12.72
CA GLU A 52 26.15 -0.46 -12.73
C GLU A 52 26.18 0.32 -14.06
N GLN A 53 27.37 0.56 -14.59
CA GLN A 53 27.56 1.23 -15.88
C GLN A 53 27.06 0.37 -17.05
N ALA A 54 27.25 -0.96 -16.98
CA ALA A 54 26.70 -1.88 -17.97
C ALA A 54 25.16 -1.91 -17.97
N ILE A 55 24.54 -1.86 -16.78
CA ILE A 55 23.07 -1.74 -16.62
C ILE A 55 22.55 -0.43 -17.21
N ALA A 56 23.26 0.68 -16.98
CA ALA A 56 22.92 1.97 -17.58
C ALA A 56 23.02 1.91 -19.12
N ALA A 57 24.09 1.31 -19.65
CA ALA A 57 24.27 1.14 -21.09
C ALA A 57 23.15 0.29 -21.72
N ALA A 58 22.74 -0.80 -21.06
CA ALA A 58 21.60 -1.62 -21.48
C ALA A 58 20.29 -0.84 -21.54
N LEU A 59 20.02 -0.03 -20.51
CA LEU A 59 18.86 0.85 -20.48
C LEU A 59 18.87 1.83 -21.66
N TYR A 60 20.03 2.43 -21.96
CA TYR A 60 20.15 3.40 -23.03
C TYR A 60 19.92 2.77 -24.40
N ALA A 61 20.50 1.59 -24.64
CA ALA A 61 20.28 0.81 -25.85
C ALA A 61 18.79 0.43 -26.01
N TYR A 62 18.14 0.02 -24.91
CA TYR A 62 16.70 -0.26 -24.91
C TYR A 62 15.84 0.96 -25.26
N GLU A 63 16.14 2.12 -24.66
CA GLU A 63 15.44 3.39 -24.95
C GLU A 63 15.60 3.81 -26.41
N GLU A 64 16.80 3.64 -26.98
CA GLU A 64 17.09 3.93 -28.39
C GLU A 64 16.32 3.00 -29.34
N GLN A 65 16.34 1.68 -29.09
CA GLN A 65 15.60 0.71 -29.91
C GLN A 65 14.09 0.98 -29.87
N GLN A 66 13.55 1.26 -28.69
CA GLN A 66 12.14 1.63 -28.56
C GLN A 66 11.80 2.96 -29.22
N SER A 67 12.73 3.92 -29.23
CA SER A 67 12.55 5.19 -29.94
C SER A 67 12.47 4.97 -31.45
N ARG A 68 13.35 4.09 -31.98
CA ARG A 68 13.38 3.71 -33.39
C ARG A 68 12.11 2.98 -33.82
N LEU A 69 11.63 2.02 -33.03
CA LEU A 69 10.39 1.28 -33.30
C LEU A 69 9.14 2.17 -33.26
N LYS A 70 9.14 3.23 -32.45
CA LYS A 70 7.98 4.12 -32.27
C LYS A 70 8.03 5.39 -33.13
N GLY A 71 9.13 5.62 -33.85
CA GLY A 71 9.34 6.83 -34.64
C GLY A 71 9.36 8.13 -33.83
N ARG A 72 9.53 8.06 -32.50
CA ARG A 72 9.57 9.21 -31.59
C ARG A 72 10.47 8.91 -30.39
N THR A 73 10.99 9.94 -29.75
CA THR A 73 11.80 9.78 -28.53
C THR A 73 11.02 9.01 -27.46
N PHE A 74 11.60 7.90 -27.00
CA PHE A 74 11.04 7.05 -25.96
C PHE A 74 11.99 7.01 -24.76
N ARG A 75 11.44 7.26 -23.57
CA ARG A 75 12.15 7.14 -22.30
C ARG A 75 11.48 6.06 -21.45
N ALA A 76 12.28 5.15 -20.91
CA ALA A 76 11.81 4.03 -20.10
C ALA A 76 11.58 4.48 -18.65
N THR A 77 10.59 5.37 -18.44
CA THR A 77 10.34 6.05 -17.16
C THR A 77 10.19 5.08 -15.99
N ARG A 78 9.49 3.95 -16.18
CA ARG A 78 9.31 2.93 -15.13
C ARG A 78 10.62 2.21 -14.78
N THR A 79 11.44 1.88 -15.78
CA THR A 79 12.74 1.22 -15.56
C THR A 79 13.70 2.17 -14.85
N ARG A 80 13.74 3.45 -15.25
CA ARG A 80 14.53 4.49 -14.57
C ARG A 80 14.10 4.71 -13.12
N GLN A 81 12.79 4.80 -12.86
CA GLN A 81 12.26 4.91 -11.50
C GLN A 81 12.65 3.70 -10.64
N MET A 82 12.61 2.51 -11.22
CA MET A 82 12.95 1.27 -10.52
C MET A 82 14.45 1.17 -10.21
N LEU A 83 15.33 1.52 -11.15
CA LEU A 83 16.78 1.62 -10.93
C LEU A 83 17.12 2.67 -9.85
N SER A 84 16.47 3.85 -9.90
CA SER A 84 16.68 4.90 -8.91
C SER A 84 16.16 4.52 -7.52
N LYS A 85 15.06 3.78 -7.43
CA LYS A 85 14.44 3.39 -6.16
C LYS A 85 15.18 2.25 -5.45
N HIS A 86 15.69 1.28 -6.22
CA HIS A 86 16.25 0.05 -5.66
C HIS A 86 17.78 -0.06 -5.77
N GLY A 87 18.43 0.88 -6.48
CA GLY A 87 19.82 0.72 -6.90
C GLY A 87 19.92 -0.17 -8.13
N ALA A 88 20.91 0.07 -8.99
CA ALA A 88 20.99 -0.57 -10.30
C ALA A 88 21.19 -2.09 -10.21
N LEU A 89 22.08 -2.54 -9.32
CA LEU A 89 22.39 -3.96 -9.15
C LEU A 89 21.17 -4.75 -8.65
N ALA A 90 20.57 -4.36 -7.52
CA ALA A 90 19.41 -5.04 -6.95
C ALA A 90 18.18 -5.01 -7.86
N ALA A 91 18.03 -3.95 -8.65
CA ALA A 91 17.02 -3.85 -9.70
C ALA A 91 17.22 -4.90 -10.81
N ALA A 92 18.45 -5.08 -11.31
CA ALA A 92 18.78 -6.06 -12.32
C ALA A 92 18.55 -7.50 -11.81
N GLU A 93 18.97 -7.82 -10.58
CA GLU A 93 18.71 -9.13 -9.97
C GLU A 93 17.22 -9.42 -9.88
N ARG A 94 16.43 -8.45 -9.41
CA ARG A 94 14.98 -8.60 -9.28
C ARG A 94 14.32 -8.90 -10.63
N MET A 95 14.85 -8.39 -11.74
CA MET A 95 14.33 -8.66 -13.08
C MET A 95 14.73 -10.05 -13.58
N VAL A 96 15.95 -10.49 -13.29
CA VAL A 96 16.45 -11.82 -13.68
C VAL A 96 15.88 -12.94 -12.80
N LEU A 97 15.34 -12.62 -11.63
CA LEU A 97 14.64 -13.60 -10.78
C LEU A 97 13.15 -13.75 -11.11
N GLN A 98 12.55 -12.87 -11.90
CA GLN A 98 11.11 -12.93 -12.26
C GLN A 98 10.80 -13.98 -13.32
N ARG A 99 9.85 -14.90 -13.08
CA ARG A 99 9.49 -16.04 -13.95
C ARG A 99 9.33 -15.80 -15.47
N LYS A 100 9.07 -14.57 -15.93
CA LYS A 100 8.97 -14.22 -17.37
C LYS A 100 10.08 -13.26 -17.77
N PRO A 101 10.65 -13.40 -18.98
CA PRO A 101 11.57 -12.40 -19.51
C PRO A 101 10.94 -11.02 -19.44
N SER A 102 11.72 -10.03 -19.03
CA SER A 102 11.21 -8.68 -19.03
C SER A 102 10.94 -8.24 -20.48
N ARG A 103 10.00 -7.31 -20.67
CA ARG A 103 9.81 -6.69 -22.00
C ARG A 103 11.08 -5.98 -22.52
N GLY A 104 12.03 -5.67 -21.65
CA GLY A 104 13.36 -5.19 -22.04
C GLY A 104 14.23 -6.28 -22.64
N PHE A 105 14.16 -7.50 -22.10
CA PHE A 105 14.86 -8.67 -22.60
C PHE A 105 14.39 -9.05 -24.01
N GLU A 106 13.07 -9.20 -24.20
CA GLU A 106 12.49 -9.56 -25.51
C GLU A 106 12.88 -8.55 -26.60
N VAL A 107 12.85 -7.25 -26.28
CA VAL A 107 13.20 -6.18 -27.23
C VAL A 107 14.69 -6.16 -27.57
N LEU A 108 15.57 -6.49 -26.63
CA LEU A 108 17.01 -6.57 -26.87
C LEU A 108 17.38 -7.84 -27.63
N GLU A 109 16.69 -8.96 -27.37
CA GLU A 109 16.82 -10.22 -28.10
C GLU A 109 16.36 -10.07 -29.57
N ASP A 110 15.18 -9.51 -29.81
CA ASP A 110 14.65 -9.23 -31.15
C ASP A 110 15.57 -8.29 -31.96
N ALA A 111 16.34 -7.45 -31.29
CA ALA A 111 17.29 -6.51 -31.89
C ALA A 111 18.71 -7.08 -32.06
N GLY A 112 18.95 -8.35 -31.68
CA GLY A 112 20.28 -8.97 -31.73
C GLY A 112 21.28 -8.41 -30.71
N LEU A 113 20.78 -7.76 -29.64
CA LEU A 113 21.55 -7.10 -28.59
C LEU A 113 21.46 -7.88 -27.26
N GLN A 114 21.37 -9.21 -27.33
CA GLN A 114 21.23 -10.09 -26.16
C GLN A 114 22.40 -9.94 -25.17
N GLU A 115 23.60 -9.58 -25.64
CA GLU A 115 24.79 -9.28 -24.84
C GLU A 115 24.64 -8.04 -23.91
N LEU A 116 23.58 -7.25 -24.12
CA LEU A 116 23.20 -6.11 -23.29
C LEU A 116 22.01 -6.43 -22.38
N SER A 117 21.52 -7.67 -22.35
CA SER A 117 20.48 -8.09 -21.42
C SER A 117 20.99 -8.08 -19.97
N PHE A 118 20.07 -7.97 -19.00
CA PHE A 118 20.45 -8.08 -17.60
C PHE A 118 21.00 -9.47 -17.26
N GLU A 119 20.50 -10.50 -17.92
CA GLU A 119 21.00 -11.87 -17.84
C GLU A 119 22.49 -11.95 -18.26
N ALA A 120 22.85 -11.41 -19.44
CA ALA A 120 24.23 -11.38 -19.91
C ALA A 120 25.14 -10.52 -19.01
N ILE A 121 24.63 -9.41 -18.50
CA ILE A 121 25.38 -8.51 -17.62
C ILE A 121 25.64 -9.17 -16.25
N ILE A 122 24.63 -9.82 -15.66
CA ILE A 122 24.77 -10.51 -14.38
C ILE A 122 25.75 -11.69 -14.49
N ASP A 123 25.73 -12.42 -15.61
CA ASP A 123 26.71 -13.50 -15.83
C ASP A 123 28.13 -12.96 -16.01
N ARG A 124 28.29 -11.85 -16.76
CA ARG A 124 29.60 -11.22 -17.03
C ARG A 124 30.26 -10.61 -15.79
N PHE A 125 29.46 -10.03 -14.89
CA PHE A 125 29.94 -9.40 -13.65
C PHE A 125 29.50 -10.17 -12.42
N SER A 126 29.61 -11.51 -12.46
CA SER A 126 29.07 -12.41 -11.44
C SER A 126 29.52 -12.09 -10.01
N ASP A 127 30.69 -11.48 -9.83
CA ASP A 127 31.26 -11.13 -8.53
C ASP A 127 30.56 -9.92 -7.87
N GLU A 128 29.79 -9.15 -8.64
CA GLU A 128 29.01 -8.00 -8.15
C GLU A 128 27.54 -8.37 -7.84
N PHE A 129 27.14 -9.63 -8.07
CA PHE A 129 25.76 -10.11 -7.92
C PHE A 129 25.67 -11.34 -7.01
N SER A 130 24.48 -11.57 -6.45
CA SER A 130 24.18 -12.75 -5.65
C SER A 130 24.29 -14.03 -6.46
N THR A 131 24.75 -15.10 -5.81
CA THR A 131 24.87 -16.42 -6.43
C THR A 131 23.55 -16.92 -7.04
N GLN A 132 22.42 -16.55 -6.44
CA GLN A 132 21.09 -16.87 -6.95
C GLN A 132 20.77 -16.14 -8.26
N ALA A 133 21.10 -14.86 -8.36
CA ALA A 133 20.89 -14.08 -9.58
C ALA A 133 21.78 -14.59 -10.73
N VAL A 134 23.04 -14.95 -10.44
CA VAL A 134 23.98 -15.53 -11.42
C VAL A 134 23.49 -16.87 -11.95
N GLN A 135 22.99 -17.75 -11.07
CA GLN A 135 22.41 -19.04 -11.49
C GLN A 135 21.16 -18.87 -12.35
N ALA A 136 20.28 -17.93 -12.00
CA ALA A 136 19.08 -17.63 -12.77
C ALA A 136 19.41 -16.99 -14.14
N ALA A 137 20.42 -16.13 -14.19
CA ALA A 137 20.94 -15.52 -15.42
C ALA A 137 21.48 -16.58 -16.39
N ARG A 138 22.37 -17.46 -15.92
CA ARG A 138 22.94 -18.56 -16.71
C ARG A 138 21.88 -19.51 -17.24
N ALA A 139 20.92 -19.91 -16.40
CA ALA A 139 19.84 -20.78 -16.82
C ALA A 139 19.02 -20.19 -17.98
N ARG A 140 18.76 -18.87 -17.96
CA ARG A 140 18.05 -18.17 -19.04
C ARG A 140 18.87 -18.05 -20.32
N LEU A 141 20.15 -17.73 -20.22
CA LEU A 141 21.05 -17.65 -21.39
C LEU A 141 21.17 -19.01 -22.10
N GLU A 142 21.10 -20.11 -21.35
CA GLU A 142 21.12 -21.48 -21.88
C GLU A 142 19.75 -21.97 -22.40
N GLY A 143 18.71 -21.14 -22.38
CA GLY A 143 17.36 -21.52 -22.80
C GLY A 143 16.68 -22.56 -21.89
N LYS A 144 17.23 -22.80 -20.69
CA LYS A 144 16.64 -23.69 -19.70
C LYS A 144 15.64 -22.90 -18.85
N PRO A 145 14.44 -23.44 -18.55
CA PRO A 145 13.61 -22.82 -17.53
C PRO A 145 14.43 -22.76 -16.24
N ALA A 146 14.53 -21.57 -15.63
CA ALA A 146 15.23 -21.40 -14.36
C ALA A 146 14.81 -22.54 -13.42
N SER A 147 15.76 -23.38 -13.04
CA SER A 147 15.52 -24.61 -12.31
C SER A 147 15.02 -24.28 -10.91
N PHE A 148 13.71 -24.06 -10.79
CA PHE A 148 13.00 -24.18 -9.54
C PHE A 148 12.87 -25.67 -9.26
N ILE A 149 13.29 -26.05 -8.05
CA ILE A 149 12.96 -27.35 -7.46
C ILE A 149 11.47 -27.59 -7.72
N SER A 150 11.19 -28.57 -8.57
CA SER A 150 9.84 -29.02 -8.83
C SER A 150 9.43 -29.83 -7.62
N SER A 151 8.52 -29.30 -6.79
CA SER A 151 7.79 -30.16 -5.86
C SER A 151 6.89 -31.08 -6.68
N PRO A 152 6.98 -32.41 -6.52
CA PRO A 152 6.09 -33.35 -7.17
C PRO A 152 4.70 -33.33 -6.49
N SER A 153 3.67 -33.52 -7.31
CA SER A 153 2.33 -34.03 -7.00
C SER A 153 1.77 -33.79 -5.58
N THR A 154 0.78 -32.90 -5.53
CA THR A 154 -0.06 -32.52 -4.39
C THR A 154 -0.90 -33.67 -3.85
N SER A 155 -0.70 -33.95 -2.56
CA SER A 155 -1.75 -34.30 -1.57
C SER A 155 -1.20 -34.33 -0.14
N SER A 156 0.14 -34.43 0.04
CA SER A 156 0.80 -34.47 1.35
C SER A 156 1.56 -33.18 1.73
N HIS A 157 1.92 -32.34 0.74
CA HIS A 157 2.77 -31.17 0.96
C HIS A 157 2.05 -29.99 1.64
N ASP A 158 0.75 -29.79 1.39
CA ASP A 158 -0.02 -28.73 2.06
C ASP A 158 -0.27 -29.04 3.54
N GLN A 159 -0.39 -30.31 3.91
CA GLN A 159 -0.42 -30.71 5.32
C GLN A 159 0.94 -30.51 6.00
N ALA A 160 2.04 -30.80 5.30
CA ALA A 160 3.40 -30.62 5.83
C ALA A 160 3.81 -29.13 5.96
N LEU A 161 3.41 -28.27 5.00
CA LEU A 161 3.65 -26.83 5.07
C LEU A 161 2.81 -26.17 6.18
N ASN A 162 1.54 -26.58 6.31
CA ASN A 162 0.69 -26.17 7.43
C ASN A 162 1.27 -26.61 8.77
N MET A 163 1.82 -27.84 8.89
CA MET A 163 2.47 -28.30 10.12
C MET A 163 3.77 -27.56 10.46
N THR A 164 4.55 -27.15 9.46
CA THR A 164 5.84 -26.48 9.71
C THR A 164 5.67 -25.01 10.12
N ILE A 165 4.64 -24.33 9.59
CA ILE A 165 4.26 -22.97 10.02
C ILE A 165 3.50 -23.00 11.36
N ALA A 166 2.71 -24.06 11.62
CA ALA A 166 1.90 -24.24 12.84
C ALA A 166 2.69 -24.45 14.15
N ASN A 167 4.01 -24.63 14.10
CA ASN A 167 4.81 -24.95 15.30
C ASN A 167 5.62 -23.77 15.88
N LEU A 168 5.64 -22.61 15.22
CA LEU A 168 6.29 -21.41 15.78
C LEU A 168 5.30 -20.63 16.64
N PRO A 169 5.66 -20.22 17.87
CA PRO A 169 4.78 -19.38 18.68
C PRO A 169 4.55 -18.04 17.97
N VAL A 170 3.30 -17.60 17.95
CA VAL A 170 2.96 -16.23 17.57
C VAL A 170 3.43 -15.33 18.70
N VAL A 171 4.26 -14.33 18.38
CA VAL A 171 4.76 -13.36 19.35
C VAL A 171 4.29 -12.00 18.89
N LEU A 172 3.42 -11.35 19.64
CA LEU A 172 3.02 -9.97 19.36
C LEU A 172 4.03 -9.05 20.05
N ASP A 173 4.72 -8.22 19.29
CA ASP A 173 5.50 -7.15 19.90
C ASP A 173 4.60 -5.98 20.31
N ALA A 174 5.19 -4.97 20.99
CA ALA A 174 4.45 -3.82 21.49
C ALA A 174 3.78 -3.00 20.37
N GLU A 175 4.30 -3.02 19.14
CA GLU A 175 3.66 -2.34 18.00
C GLU A 175 2.44 -3.13 17.53
N ALA A 176 2.56 -4.45 17.42
CA ALA A 176 1.42 -5.31 17.09
C ALA A 176 0.30 -5.19 18.12
N GLU A 177 0.64 -5.17 19.41
CA GLU A 177 -0.32 -4.95 20.50
C GLU A 177 -1.02 -3.58 20.37
N ALA A 178 -0.27 -2.50 20.14
CA ALA A 178 -0.84 -1.16 19.96
C ALA A 178 -1.78 -1.08 18.73
N PHE A 179 -1.41 -1.74 17.62
CA PHE A 179 -2.25 -1.79 16.42
C PHE A 179 -3.54 -2.58 16.68
N ILE A 180 -3.46 -3.67 17.43
CA ILE A 180 -4.63 -4.43 17.84
C ILE A 180 -5.53 -3.58 18.73
N GLU A 181 -4.97 -2.94 19.77
CA GLU A 181 -5.74 -2.10 20.70
C GLU A 181 -6.48 -0.98 19.96
N GLY A 182 -5.77 -0.22 19.12
CA GLY A 182 -6.39 0.86 18.35
C GLY A 182 -7.37 0.40 17.28
N PHE A 183 -7.20 -0.81 16.73
CA PHE A 183 -8.21 -1.40 15.84
C PHE A 183 -9.47 -1.83 16.58
N MET A 184 -9.36 -2.21 17.85
CA MET A 184 -10.48 -2.64 18.70
C MET A 184 -11.25 -1.46 19.32
N ASP A 185 -10.79 -0.22 19.14
CA ASP A 185 -11.54 0.97 19.54
C ASP A 185 -12.89 1.04 18.78
N PRO A 186 -14.05 0.99 19.47
CA PRO A 186 -15.37 1.03 18.82
C PRO A 186 -15.63 2.35 18.08
N GLY A 187 -14.89 3.42 18.39
CA GLY A 187 -15.00 4.74 17.79
C GLY A 187 -14.27 4.89 16.44
N VAL A 188 -13.37 3.96 16.07
CA VAL A 188 -12.72 4.00 14.76
C VAL A 188 -13.68 3.56 13.67
N TRP A 189 -13.56 4.17 12.49
CA TRP A 189 -14.51 3.96 11.38
C TRP A 189 -14.57 2.50 10.90
N PHE A 190 -13.50 1.73 11.11
CA PHE A 190 -13.45 0.29 10.88
C PHE A 190 -14.54 -0.45 11.66
N GLN A 191 -14.61 -0.23 12.98
CA GLN A 191 -15.60 -0.85 13.86
C GLN A 191 -16.99 -0.21 13.68
N ALA A 192 -17.04 1.12 13.64
CA ALA A 192 -18.31 1.85 13.64
C ALA A 192 -19.06 1.81 12.30
N ARG A 193 -18.36 1.69 11.17
CA ARG A 193 -18.96 1.86 9.82
C ARG A 193 -18.67 0.70 8.88
N TRP A 194 -17.43 0.24 8.80
CA TRP A 194 -17.07 -0.80 7.84
C TRP A 194 -17.57 -2.17 8.28
N LEU A 195 -17.26 -2.61 9.51
CA LEU A 195 -17.63 -3.93 10.00
C LEU A 195 -19.13 -4.24 9.89
N PRO A 196 -20.08 -3.33 10.22
CA PRO A 196 -21.51 -3.60 10.02
C PRO A 196 -21.88 -3.84 8.55
N ARG A 197 -21.31 -3.07 7.61
CA ARG A 197 -21.56 -3.22 6.17
C ARG A 197 -20.93 -4.49 5.63
N TYR A 198 -19.70 -4.79 6.03
CA TYR A 198 -19.01 -6.04 5.67
C TYR A 198 -19.80 -7.25 6.19
N THR A 199 -20.27 -7.21 7.44
CA THR A 199 -21.09 -8.26 8.04
C THR A 199 -22.37 -8.49 7.24
N ALA A 200 -23.08 -7.41 6.87
CA ALA A 200 -24.28 -7.50 6.05
C ALA A 200 -24.00 -8.14 4.68
N ILE A 201 -22.96 -7.67 3.97
CA ILE A 201 -22.59 -8.22 2.66
C ILE A 201 -22.20 -9.70 2.74
N ILE A 202 -21.41 -10.10 3.74
CA ILE A 202 -21.01 -11.51 3.90
C ILE A 202 -22.21 -12.39 4.21
N ARG A 203 -23.16 -11.91 5.04
CA ARG A 203 -24.42 -12.63 5.28
C ARG A 203 -25.24 -12.78 4.00
N ASP A 204 -25.41 -11.70 3.25
CA ASP A 204 -26.19 -11.72 2.00
C ASP A 204 -25.59 -12.68 0.96
N ILE A 205 -24.24 -12.73 0.86
CA ILE A 205 -23.54 -13.71 0.02
C ILE A 205 -23.80 -15.13 0.54
N SER A 206 -23.61 -15.37 1.84
CA SER A 206 -23.82 -16.68 2.46
C SER A 206 -25.24 -17.20 2.22
N ASP A 207 -26.25 -16.35 2.42
CA ASP A 207 -27.66 -16.70 2.25
C ASP A 207 -28.01 -16.98 0.78
N ALA A 208 -27.45 -16.20 -0.16
CA ALA A 208 -27.63 -16.44 -1.59
C ALA A 208 -26.98 -17.75 -2.04
N MET A 209 -25.76 -18.04 -1.57
CA MET A 209 -25.07 -19.29 -1.92
C MET A 209 -25.75 -20.52 -1.30
N ALA A 210 -26.21 -20.42 -0.04
CA ALA A 210 -26.95 -21.49 0.62
C ALA A 210 -28.31 -21.79 -0.05
N ALA A 211 -28.92 -20.80 -0.69
CA ALA A 211 -30.16 -20.93 -1.44
C ALA A 211 -29.95 -21.35 -2.92
N ASP A 212 -28.72 -21.70 -3.33
CA ASP A 212 -28.33 -21.95 -4.72
C ASP A 212 -28.73 -20.82 -5.70
N ARG A 213 -28.50 -19.57 -5.26
CA ARG A 213 -28.73 -18.35 -6.07
C ARG A 213 -27.43 -17.57 -6.32
N PRO A 214 -26.42 -18.16 -6.96
CA PRO A 214 -25.14 -17.50 -7.23
C PRO A 214 -25.26 -16.25 -8.12
N GLN A 215 -26.33 -16.15 -8.92
CA GLN A 215 -26.63 -14.98 -9.73
C GLN A 215 -26.91 -13.72 -8.90
N ASP A 216 -27.41 -13.86 -7.68
CA ASP A 216 -27.74 -12.72 -6.80
C ASP A 216 -26.46 -12.04 -6.27
N VAL A 217 -25.35 -12.80 -6.24
CA VAL A 217 -24.04 -12.35 -5.77
C VAL A 217 -23.22 -11.70 -6.90
N PHE A 218 -23.62 -11.89 -8.16
CA PHE A 218 -22.88 -11.44 -9.33
C PHE A 218 -22.56 -9.94 -9.32
N GLU A 219 -23.57 -9.11 -9.07
CA GLU A 219 -23.42 -7.65 -9.07
C GLU A 219 -22.44 -7.21 -7.97
N ILE A 220 -22.56 -7.79 -6.78
CA ILE A 220 -21.71 -7.52 -5.61
C ILE A 220 -20.24 -7.81 -5.92
N LEU A 221 -19.93 -8.96 -6.51
CA LEU A 221 -18.53 -9.39 -6.70
C LEU A 221 -17.88 -8.81 -7.95
N TRP A 222 -18.61 -8.74 -9.07
CA TRP A 222 -18.04 -8.46 -10.39
C TRP A 222 -18.31 -7.05 -10.92
N LYS A 223 -19.39 -6.38 -10.49
CA LYS A 223 -19.77 -5.05 -11.02
C LYS A 223 -19.51 -3.91 -10.04
N SER A 224 -19.73 -4.12 -8.75
CA SER A 224 -19.51 -3.07 -7.74
C SER A 224 -18.04 -2.71 -7.58
N ALA A 225 -17.74 -1.41 -7.67
CA ALA A 225 -16.40 -0.89 -7.42
C ALA A 225 -16.00 -1.01 -5.95
N GLU A 226 -16.89 -0.59 -5.05
CA GLU A 226 -16.80 -0.71 -3.60
C GLU A 226 -17.96 -1.62 -3.16
N ASN A 227 -17.69 -2.64 -2.35
CA ASN A 227 -18.69 -3.61 -1.93
C ASN A 227 -18.49 -4.07 -0.48
N SER A 228 -17.80 -3.27 0.34
CA SER A 228 -17.42 -3.56 1.73
C SER A 228 -16.54 -4.80 1.93
N ILE A 229 -16.23 -5.60 0.90
CA ILE A 229 -15.15 -6.61 0.96
C ILE A 229 -13.84 -5.95 0.53
N SER A 230 -13.85 -5.20 -0.58
CA SER A 230 -12.68 -4.46 -1.05
C SER A 230 -13.07 -3.36 -2.04
N ASN A 231 -12.18 -2.40 -2.27
CA ASN A 231 -12.32 -1.42 -3.35
C ASN A 231 -11.48 -1.85 -4.56
N ALA A 232 -12.13 -2.06 -5.70
CA ALA A 232 -11.48 -2.55 -6.92
C ALA A 232 -10.78 -1.44 -7.72
N GLY A 233 -11.12 -0.16 -7.52
CA GLY A 233 -10.49 0.96 -8.22
C GLY A 233 -10.39 0.75 -9.74
N GLN A 234 -9.15 0.75 -10.27
CA GLN A 234 -8.88 0.52 -11.71
C GLN A 234 -8.89 -0.97 -12.13
N GLY A 235 -9.07 -1.89 -11.19
CA GLY A 235 -9.08 -3.35 -11.41
C GLY A 235 -10.44 -3.92 -11.84
N ILE A 236 -11.45 -3.07 -12.05
CA ILE A 236 -12.79 -3.47 -12.47
C ILE A 236 -12.79 -3.83 -13.96
N LEU A 237 -13.53 -4.87 -14.34
CA LEU A 237 -13.79 -5.18 -15.73
C LEU A 237 -14.77 -4.15 -16.34
N LYS A 238 -14.64 -3.87 -17.65
CA LYS A 238 -15.61 -3.00 -18.34
C LYS A 238 -17.02 -3.57 -18.21
N TYR A 239 -18.00 -2.70 -17.92
CA TYR A 239 -19.40 -3.09 -17.72
C TYR A 239 -19.93 -4.03 -18.83
N ASP A 240 -19.74 -3.64 -20.10
CA ASP A 240 -20.20 -4.44 -21.25
C ASP A 240 -19.55 -5.83 -21.31
N THR A 241 -18.29 -5.95 -20.89
CA THR A 241 -17.58 -7.23 -20.81
C THR A 241 -18.18 -8.09 -19.70
N VAL A 242 -18.44 -7.50 -18.53
CA VAL A 242 -19.02 -8.22 -17.38
C VAL A 242 -20.41 -8.74 -17.72
N GLU A 243 -21.24 -7.90 -18.34
CA GLU A 243 -22.60 -8.27 -18.74
C GLU A 243 -22.60 -9.37 -19.81
N ARG A 244 -21.71 -9.25 -20.82
CA ARG A 244 -21.55 -10.30 -21.84
C ARG A 244 -21.11 -11.64 -21.25
N MET A 245 -20.29 -11.62 -20.21
CA MET A 245 -19.76 -12.82 -19.56
C MET A 245 -20.57 -13.25 -18.33
N ARG A 246 -21.83 -12.80 -18.21
CA ARG A 246 -22.65 -13.02 -17.01
C ARG A 246 -22.76 -14.50 -16.64
N GLN A 247 -23.07 -15.36 -17.61
CA GLN A 247 -23.27 -16.79 -17.36
C GLN A 247 -21.98 -17.45 -16.85
N GLU A 248 -20.86 -17.20 -17.52
CA GLU A 248 -19.56 -17.77 -17.17
C GLU A 248 -19.04 -17.25 -15.83
N LEU A 249 -19.31 -15.99 -15.49
CA LEU A 249 -18.93 -15.42 -14.20
C LEU A 249 -19.80 -15.93 -13.04
N VAL A 250 -21.06 -16.27 -13.29
CA VAL A 250 -21.93 -16.96 -12.32
C VAL A 250 -21.45 -18.40 -12.10
N GLU A 251 -21.00 -19.09 -13.14
CA GLU A 251 -20.33 -20.39 -12.99
C GLU A 251 -19.06 -20.28 -12.15
N VAL A 252 -18.23 -19.26 -12.38
CA VAL A 252 -17.05 -19.01 -11.53
C VAL A 252 -17.45 -18.82 -10.06
N ILE A 253 -18.57 -18.15 -9.76
CA ILE A 253 -19.06 -18.03 -8.38
C ILE A 253 -19.39 -19.41 -7.79
N ARG A 254 -20.05 -20.29 -8.55
CA ARG A 254 -20.33 -21.67 -8.13
C ARG A 254 -19.05 -22.47 -7.88
N ASP A 255 -18.10 -22.40 -8.81
CA ASP A 255 -16.81 -23.10 -8.71
C ASP A 255 -16.04 -22.65 -7.46
N ILE A 256 -16.04 -21.34 -7.18
CA ILE A 256 -15.42 -20.79 -5.97
C ILE A 256 -16.15 -21.29 -4.73
N TYR A 257 -17.48 -21.27 -4.68
CA TYR A 257 -18.24 -21.74 -3.52
C TYR A 257 -18.00 -23.24 -3.22
N ALA A 258 -17.92 -24.06 -4.27
CA ALA A 258 -17.64 -25.48 -4.14
C ALA A 258 -16.21 -25.75 -3.62
N ASP A 259 -15.23 -24.94 -4.03
CA ASP A 259 -13.84 -25.13 -3.63
C ASP A 259 -13.14 -23.81 -3.29
N GLY A 260 -12.98 -23.53 -2.00
CA GLY A 260 -12.25 -22.38 -1.49
C GLY A 260 -10.72 -22.56 -1.43
N SER A 261 -10.15 -23.55 -2.11
CA SER A 261 -8.71 -23.86 -2.02
C SER A 261 -7.81 -22.88 -2.82
N PRO A 262 -6.53 -22.74 -2.43
CA PRO A 262 -5.54 -22.05 -3.24
C PRO A 262 -5.36 -22.66 -4.64
N GLU A 263 -5.57 -23.96 -4.79
CA GLU A 263 -5.53 -24.70 -6.05
C GLU A 263 -6.63 -24.20 -6.99
N ASN A 264 -7.87 -24.12 -6.51
CA ASN A 264 -8.98 -23.59 -7.30
C ASN A 264 -8.77 -22.13 -7.66
N PHE A 265 -8.24 -21.30 -6.75
CA PHE A 265 -7.87 -19.92 -7.09
C PHE A 265 -6.93 -19.85 -8.30
N ASN A 266 -5.91 -20.70 -8.33
CA ASN A 266 -4.97 -20.76 -9.46
C ASN A 266 -5.65 -21.27 -10.74
N GLN A 267 -6.58 -22.22 -10.65
CA GLN A 267 -7.38 -22.71 -11.78
C GLN A 267 -8.29 -21.62 -12.35
N ILE A 268 -9.02 -20.88 -11.51
CA ILE A 268 -9.85 -19.75 -11.94
C ILE A 268 -8.98 -18.67 -12.61
N VAL A 269 -7.82 -18.33 -12.03
CA VAL A 269 -6.88 -17.41 -12.67
C VAL A 269 -6.43 -17.92 -14.05
N ALA A 270 -6.14 -19.22 -14.20
CA ALA A 270 -5.79 -19.82 -15.48
C ALA A 270 -6.95 -19.73 -16.49
N ARG A 271 -8.20 -20.01 -16.06
CA ARG A 271 -9.43 -19.85 -16.87
C ARG A 271 -9.55 -18.42 -17.43
N PHE A 272 -9.34 -17.39 -16.60
CA PHE A 272 -9.35 -16.00 -17.05
C PHE A 272 -8.18 -15.65 -17.99
N ASN A 273 -6.99 -16.24 -17.82
CA ASN A 273 -5.89 -16.06 -18.77
C ASN A 273 -6.27 -16.60 -20.15
N ASP A 274 -6.97 -17.73 -20.20
CA ASP A 274 -7.45 -18.31 -21.45
C ASP A 274 -8.55 -17.45 -22.09
N TRP A 275 -9.49 -16.93 -21.31
CA TRP A 275 -10.47 -15.95 -21.81
C TRP A 275 -9.82 -14.69 -22.36
N LYS A 276 -8.75 -14.20 -21.72
CA LYS A 276 -7.98 -13.07 -22.22
C LYS A 276 -7.31 -13.39 -23.56
N ARG A 277 -6.69 -14.57 -23.66
CA ARG A 277 -6.02 -15.04 -24.90
C ARG A 277 -7.00 -15.16 -26.07
N LYS A 278 -8.23 -15.61 -25.79
CA LYS A 278 -9.33 -15.72 -26.75
C LYS A 278 -10.03 -14.38 -27.04
N GLY A 279 -9.63 -13.29 -26.39
CA GLY A 279 -10.21 -11.95 -26.59
C GLY A 279 -11.56 -11.73 -25.91
N HIS A 280 -12.05 -12.64 -25.07
CA HIS A 280 -13.33 -12.48 -24.36
C HIS A 280 -13.26 -11.40 -23.27
N VAL A 281 -12.09 -11.25 -22.63
CA VAL A 281 -11.79 -10.20 -21.64
C VAL A 281 -10.51 -9.44 -21.99
N GLY A 282 -10.45 -8.15 -21.67
CA GLY A 282 -9.26 -7.32 -21.94
C GLY A 282 -8.11 -7.53 -20.95
N MET A 283 -8.40 -8.07 -19.77
CA MET A 283 -7.42 -8.31 -18.71
C MET A 283 -7.84 -9.47 -17.80
N VAL A 284 -6.90 -9.98 -17.01
CA VAL A 284 -7.20 -10.93 -15.92
C VAL A 284 -7.45 -10.13 -14.65
N PRO A 285 -8.69 -10.10 -14.12
CA PRO A 285 -9.05 -9.27 -12.99
C PRO A 285 -8.68 -9.96 -11.67
N ARG A 286 -7.38 -10.16 -11.41
CA ARG A 286 -6.89 -10.89 -10.23
C ARG A 286 -7.46 -10.38 -8.90
N LEU A 287 -7.64 -9.07 -8.78
CA LEU A 287 -8.26 -8.43 -7.62
C LEU A 287 -9.71 -8.89 -7.43
N LEU A 288 -10.52 -8.90 -8.50
CA LEU A 288 -11.92 -9.34 -8.42
C LEU A 288 -12.03 -10.83 -8.11
N ILE A 289 -11.12 -11.66 -8.64
CA ILE A 289 -11.06 -13.09 -8.31
C ILE A 289 -10.74 -13.25 -6.82
N ALA A 290 -9.70 -12.58 -6.31
CA ALA A 290 -9.35 -12.62 -4.89
C ALA A 290 -10.48 -12.12 -3.98
N ARG A 291 -11.17 -11.05 -4.39
CA ARG A 291 -12.39 -10.55 -3.72
C ARG A 291 -13.50 -11.60 -3.69
N ALA A 292 -13.73 -12.33 -4.78
CA ALA A 292 -14.74 -13.38 -4.80
C ALA A 292 -14.41 -14.48 -3.78
N PHE A 293 -13.15 -14.91 -3.69
CA PHE A 293 -12.70 -15.84 -2.65
C PHE A 293 -12.86 -15.25 -1.23
N ALA A 294 -12.50 -13.98 -1.02
CA ALA A 294 -12.66 -13.32 0.28
C ALA A 294 -14.13 -13.11 0.72
N GLY A 295 -15.04 -12.94 -0.24
CA GLY A 295 -16.47 -12.80 0.00
C GLY A 295 -17.18 -14.13 0.23
N ILE A 296 -16.86 -15.15 -0.57
CA ILE A 296 -17.52 -16.46 -0.55
C ILE A 296 -16.93 -17.35 0.56
N HIS A 297 -15.62 -17.27 0.80
CA HIS A 297 -14.91 -18.03 1.84
C HIS A 297 -14.25 -17.10 2.88
N PRO A 298 -15.03 -16.29 3.61
CA PRO A 298 -14.49 -15.32 4.56
C PRO A 298 -13.76 -15.99 5.73
N ARG A 299 -14.03 -17.26 6.03
CA ARG A 299 -13.25 -17.99 7.05
C ARG A 299 -11.82 -18.27 6.60
N LEU A 300 -11.58 -18.40 5.30
CA LEU A 300 -10.28 -18.76 4.73
C LEU A 300 -9.44 -17.56 4.28
N TYR A 301 -10.08 -16.42 4.01
CA TYR A 301 -9.45 -15.26 3.38
C TYR A 301 -9.87 -13.93 4.01
N HIS A 302 -8.94 -12.99 4.07
CA HIS A 302 -9.12 -11.61 4.54
C HIS A 302 -9.42 -10.63 3.37
N THR A 303 -9.69 -9.37 3.68
CA THR A 303 -10.10 -8.34 2.69
C THR A 303 -8.96 -7.72 1.86
N THR A 304 -7.68 -7.99 2.17
CA THR A 304 -6.54 -7.49 1.38
C THR A 304 -6.33 -8.31 0.11
N VAL A 305 -6.98 -7.90 -0.97
CA VAL A 305 -7.10 -8.70 -2.22
C VAL A 305 -6.14 -8.29 -3.34
N ASP A 306 -5.45 -7.16 -3.21
CA ASP A 306 -4.45 -6.72 -4.20
C ASP A 306 -3.02 -7.05 -3.73
N SER A 307 -2.15 -7.39 -4.69
CA SER A 307 -0.79 -7.86 -4.38
C SER A 307 0.10 -6.82 -3.68
N HIS A 308 -0.14 -5.52 -3.92
CA HIS A 308 0.70 -4.49 -3.29
C HIS A 308 0.37 -4.37 -1.80
N SER A 309 -0.91 -4.25 -1.48
CA SER A 309 -1.42 -4.26 -0.11
C SER A 309 -1.06 -5.56 0.62
N GLN A 310 -1.20 -6.72 -0.05
CA GLN A 310 -0.84 -8.01 0.54
C GLN A 310 0.63 -8.06 0.96
N ASN A 311 1.54 -7.61 0.10
CA ASN A 311 2.97 -7.62 0.42
C ASN A 311 3.29 -6.72 1.62
N LEU A 312 2.70 -5.51 1.67
CA LEU A 312 2.91 -4.60 2.81
C LEU A 312 2.49 -5.23 4.14
N VAL A 313 1.33 -5.92 4.15
CA VAL A 313 0.84 -6.61 5.34
C VAL A 313 1.74 -7.77 5.71
N ILE A 314 2.12 -8.60 4.73
CA ILE A 314 2.99 -9.74 4.99
C ILE A 314 4.32 -9.30 5.60
N ASP A 315 4.93 -8.25 5.05
CA ASP A 315 6.20 -7.72 5.55
C ASP A 315 6.05 -7.22 7.00
N TRP A 316 4.94 -6.54 7.31
CA TRP A 316 4.65 -6.09 8.67
C TRP A 316 4.41 -7.24 9.64
N PHE A 317 3.57 -8.23 9.29
CA PHE A 317 3.34 -9.39 10.15
C PHE A 317 4.63 -10.20 10.35
N ALA A 318 5.48 -10.31 9.33
CA ALA A 318 6.77 -10.98 9.45
C ALA A 318 7.69 -10.27 10.45
N ALA A 319 7.69 -8.93 10.44
CA ALA A 319 8.49 -8.13 11.36
C ALA A 319 7.96 -8.15 12.80
N HIS A 320 6.64 -8.06 12.99
CA HIS A 320 6.03 -7.76 14.30
C HIS A 320 5.34 -8.95 14.98
N THR A 321 5.13 -10.05 14.25
CA THR A 321 4.36 -11.21 14.76
C THR A 321 5.06 -12.56 14.64
N ASN A 322 6.33 -12.56 14.20
CA ASN A 322 7.10 -13.76 13.83
C ASN A 322 6.42 -14.60 12.72
N PHE A 323 5.58 -13.97 11.90
CA PHE A 323 4.93 -14.63 10.76
C PHE A 323 5.98 -15.05 9.72
N ARG A 324 5.91 -16.31 9.27
CA ARG A 324 6.75 -16.80 8.17
C ARG A 324 5.90 -17.02 6.93
N ALA A 325 5.97 -16.07 6.02
CA ALA A 325 5.26 -16.13 4.75
C ALA A 325 5.69 -17.36 3.93
N PRO A 326 4.74 -18.10 3.32
CA PRO A 326 5.07 -19.15 2.37
C PRO A 326 5.87 -18.61 1.19
N ARG A 327 6.79 -19.44 0.66
CA ARG A 327 7.53 -19.14 -0.58
C ARG A 327 6.66 -19.37 -1.82
N SER A 328 5.60 -18.57 -1.96
CA SER A 328 4.65 -18.64 -3.08
C SER A 328 4.24 -17.24 -3.50
N ASP A 329 4.15 -17.01 -4.81
CA ASP A 329 3.61 -15.77 -5.39
C ASP A 329 2.08 -15.78 -5.50
N SER A 330 1.43 -16.89 -5.11
CA SER A 330 -0.02 -16.99 -5.17
C SER A 330 -0.67 -16.25 -4.00
N TRP A 331 -1.54 -15.29 -4.32
CA TRP A 331 -2.29 -14.52 -3.32
C TRP A 331 -3.04 -15.43 -2.35
N SER A 332 -3.73 -16.47 -2.85
CA SER A 332 -4.54 -17.36 -2.02
C SER A 332 -3.70 -18.16 -1.02
N VAL A 333 -2.50 -18.60 -1.40
CA VAL A 333 -1.58 -19.30 -0.50
C VAL A 333 -1.11 -18.36 0.62
N GLN A 334 -0.69 -17.16 0.25
CA GLN A 334 -0.22 -16.17 1.23
C GLN A 334 -1.34 -15.68 2.16
N ALA A 335 -2.51 -15.36 1.60
CA ALA A 335 -3.66 -14.88 2.35
C ALA A 335 -4.18 -15.91 3.36
N ARG A 336 -4.27 -17.18 2.94
CA ARG A 336 -4.68 -18.28 3.81
C ARG A 336 -3.66 -18.52 4.94
N ALA A 337 -2.37 -18.46 4.63
CA ALA A 337 -1.33 -18.59 5.65
C ALA A 337 -1.39 -17.45 6.68
N LEU A 338 -1.66 -16.22 6.23
CA LEU A 338 -1.83 -15.08 7.14
C LEU A 338 -3.08 -15.25 8.01
N VAL A 339 -4.20 -15.69 7.45
CA VAL A 339 -5.43 -15.97 8.22
C VAL A 339 -5.16 -17.00 9.32
N ILE A 340 -4.50 -18.11 8.98
CA ILE A 340 -4.12 -19.15 9.97
C ILE A 340 -3.22 -18.56 11.06
N HIS A 341 -2.27 -17.71 10.69
CA HIS A 341 -1.37 -17.06 11.64
C HIS A 341 -2.11 -16.14 12.61
N ILE A 342 -3.03 -15.30 12.11
CA ILE A 342 -3.82 -14.40 12.94
C ILE A 342 -4.77 -15.19 13.84
N ASP A 343 -5.40 -16.25 13.35
CA ASP A 343 -6.28 -17.11 14.16
C ASP A 343 -5.49 -17.76 15.31
N ARG A 344 -4.25 -18.20 15.06
CA ARG A 344 -3.36 -18.76 16.09
C ARG A 344 -2.90 -17.74 17.12
N ALA A 345 -2.91 -16.44 16.78
CA ALA A 345 -2.66 -15.38 17.76
C ALA A 345 -3.78 -15.30 18.80
N GLY A 346 -4.98 -15.81 18.50
CA GLY A 346 -6.13 -15.84 19.42
C GLY A 346 -6.77 -14.48 19.70
N VAL A 347 -6.27 -13.40 19.10
CA VAL A 347 -6.66 -12.01 19.40
C VAL A 347 -8.14 -11.74 19.11
N PHE A 348 -8.69 -12.35 18.06
CA PHE A 348 -10.06 -12.10 17.60
C PHE A 348 -11.05 -13.22 17.94
N GLY A 349 -10.60 -14.27 18.65
CA GLY A 349 -11.41 -15.46 18.93
C GLY A 349 -12.09 -16.00 17.67
N ASP A 350 -13.40 -16.29 17.77
CA ASP A 350 -14.20 -16.79 16.65
C ASP A 350 -14.69 -15.69 15.68
N ASN A 351 -14.36 -14.42 15.94
CA ASN A 351 -14.83 -13.30 15.14
C ASN A 351 -13.97 -13.08 13.89
N PHE A 352 -14.11 -14.01 12.93
CA PHE A 352 -13.38 -13.98 11.67
C PHE A 352 -13.71 -12.74 10.81
N LEU A 353 -14.87 -12.10 11.00
CA LEU A 353 -15.23 -10.89 10.26
C LEU A 353 -14.40 -9.68 10.69
N VAL A 354 -14.21 -9.48 12.00
CA VAL A 354 -13.32 -8.46 12.56
C VAL A 354 -11.87 -8.73 12.12
N ARG A 355 -11.42 -9.98 12.28
CA ARG A 355 -10.10 -10.42 11.84
C ARG A 355 -9.83 -10.09 10.38
N ASN A 356 -10.80 -10.32 9.50
CA ASN A 356 -10.62 -10.13 8.06
C ASN A 356 -10.38 -8.68 7.64
N ILE A 357 -10.82 -7.72 8.47
CA ILE A 357 -10.64 -6.29 8.23
C ILE A 357 -9.30 -5.80 8.79
N PHE A 358 -8.80 -6.41 9.87
CA PHE A 358 -7.57 -5.98 10.56
C PHE A 358 -6.34 -5.79 9.64
N PRO A 359 -6.03 -6.70 8.69
CA PRO A 359 -4.96 -6.46 7.71
C PRO A 359 -5.04 -5.11 6.98
N TRP A 360 -6.25 -4.61 6.70
CA TRP A 360 -6.41 -3.31 6.06
C TRP A 360 -6.11 -2.14 7.01
N PHE A 361 -6.50 -2.27 8.29
CA PHE A 361 -6.11 -1.30 9.31
C PHE A 361 -4.58 -1.17 9.40
N VAL A 362 -3.86 -2.29 9.42
CA VAL A 362 -2.39 -2.31 9.40
C VAL A 362 -1.84 -1.54 8.19
N ILE A 363 -2.41 -1.74 6.99
CA ILE A 363 -2.00 -1.01 5.79
C ILE A 363 -2.18 0.50 5.93
N GLU A 364 -3.30 0.95 6.49
CA GLU A 364 -3.54 2.38 6.66
C GLU A 364 -2.51 3.03 7.58
N GLN A 365 -2.18 2.36 8.68
CA GLN A 365 -1.13 2.80 9.60
C GLN A 365 0.23 2.86 8.89
N ILE A 366 0.62 1.82 8.13
CA ILE A 366 1.88 1.82 7.37
C ILE A 366 1.92 2.94 6.31
N ARG A 367 0.82 3.16 5.58
CA ARG A 367 0.73 4.19 4.55
C ARG A 367 0.85 5.59 5.13
N ALA A 368 0.37 5.80 6.35
CA ALA A 368 0.51 7.07 7.07
C ALA A 368 1.97 7.44 7.29
N ARG A 369 2.82 6.47 7.69
CA ARG A 369 4.26 6.65 7.95
C ARG A 369 5.01 7.16 6.73
N SER A 370 4.65 6.63 5.56
CA SER A 370 5.35 6.93 4.31
C SER A 370 4.99 8.30 3.72
N SER A 371 4.23 9.15 4.44
CA SER A 371 3.68 10.43 3.96
C SER A 371 3.06 10.31 2.56
N SER A 372 2.39 9.19 2.33
CA SER A 372 1.91 8.81 1.01
C SER A 372 0.79 9.76 0.57
N LYS A 373 0.91 10.33 -0.64
CA LYS A 373 -0.18 11.07 -1.34
C LYS A 373 -1.47 10.25 -1.57
N SER A 374 -1.56 9.04 -1.03
CA SER A 374 -2.68 8.11 -1.21
C SER A 374 -3.89 8.44 -0.32
N LEU A 375 -3.71 9.11 0.82
CA LEU A 375 -4.80 9.51 1.69
C LEU A 375 -5.37 10.86 1.25
N LYS A 376 -6.63 10.87 0.83
CA LYS A 376 -7.28 12.08 0.32
C LYS A 376 -7.59 13.04 1.48
N PRO A 377 -7.26 14.33 1.35
CA PRO A 377 -7.71 15.36 2.29
C PRO A 377 -9.23 15.39 2.40
N GLY A 378 -9.72 15.80 3.56
CA GLY A 378 -11.13 16.03 3.78
C GLY A 378 -11.63 15.55 5.14
N HIS A 379 -12.95 15.68 5.29
CA HIS A 379 -13.71 15.30 6.46
C HIS A 379 -14.94 14.51 6.02
N SER A 380 -15.24 13.45 6.77
CA SER A 380 -16.47 12.66 6.61
C SER A 380 -17.35 12.92 7.83
N PRO A 381 -18.39 13.77 7.72
CA PRO A 381 -19.26 14.08 8.85
C PRO A 381 -19.83 12.81 9.48
N ARG A 382 -19.78 12.74 10.80
CA ARG A 382 -20.41 11.66 11.57
C ARG A 382 -21.79 12.13 12.04
N PRO A 383 -22.78 11.22 12.14
CA PRO A 383 -24.11 11.60 12.60
C PRO A 383 -24.09 12.23 13.99
N GLU A 384 -24.84 13.30 14.17
CA GLU A 384 -25.03 14.00 15.44
C GLU A 384 -26.10 13.34 16.34
N VAL A 385 -26.60 12.16 15.96
CA VAL A 385 -27.72 11.50 16.66
C VAL A 385 -27.62 9.98 16.84
N ALA A 386 -26.63 9.28 16.22
CA ALA A 386 -26.68 7.82 16.11
C ALA A 386 -25.57 7.09 16.91
N PHE A 387 -25.84 6.77 18.17
CA PHE A 387 -25.08 5.78 18.95
C PHE A 387 -26.01 4.95 19.87
N ALA A 388 -26.94 4.18 19.30
CA ALA A 388 -27.96 3.46 20.07
C ALA A 388 -27.42 2.48 21.13
N ASN A 389 -26.18 2.00 20.96
CA ASN A 389 -25.60 0.93 21.79
C ASN A 389 -24.56 1.42 22.82
N LEU A 390 -24.28 2.73 22.90
CA LEU A 390 -23.36 3.28 23.93
C LEU A 390 -24.13 3.74 25.18
N PRO A 391 -23.52 3.64 26.38
CA PRO A 391 -24.01 4.30 27.59
C PRO A 391 -24.27 5.80 27.36
N SER A 392 -25.32 6.34 27.98
CA SER A 392 -25.81 7.71 27.73
C SER A 392 -24.72 8.78 27.79
N ARG A 393 -23.85 8.71 28.80
CA ARG A 393 -22.73 9.66 28.95
C ARG A 393 -21.69 9.57 27.83
N GLN A 394 -21.31 8.35 27.44
CA GLN A 394 -20.36 8.14 26.34
C GLN A 394 -20.95 8.59 25.01
N ARG A 395 -22.24 8.32 24.79
CA ARG A 395 -22.99 8.81 23.64
C ARG A 395 -22.94 10.34 23.53
N ILE A 396 -23.24 11.06 24.62
CA ILE A 396 -23.21 12.53 24.64
C ILE A 396 -21.80 13.04 24.27
N ILE A 397 -20.76 12.45 24.86
CA ILE A 397 -19.36 12.80 24.57
C ILE A 397 -19.02 12.57 23.09
N SER A 398 -19.34 11.40 22.53
CA SER A 398 -19.06 11.08 21.13
C SER A 398 -19.83 11.99 20.17
N LEU A 399 -21.09 12.31 20.47
CA LEU A 399 -21.88 13.25 19.68
C LEU A 399 -21.28 14.65 19.70
N ARG A 400 -20.86 15.13 20.88
CA ARG A 400 -20.23 16.45 21.02
C ARG A 400 -18.88 16.51 20.31
N HIS A 401 -18.10 15.43 20.38
CA HIS A 401 -16.84 15.28 19.65
C HIS A 401 -17.03 15.41 18.14
N ASN A 402 -18.04 14.73 17.56
CA ASN A 402 -18.36 14.85 16.13
C ASN A 402 -18.62 16.31 15.72
N VAL A 403 -19.43 17.04 16.51
CA VAL A 403 -19.77 18.45 16.25
C VAL A 403 -18.51 19.33 16.28
N ILE A 404 -17.65 19.16 17.29
CA ILE A 404 -16.39 19.91 17.39
C ILE A 404 -15.45 19.57 16.23
N GLN A 405 -15.35 18.30 15.83
CA GLN A 405 -14.48 17.89 14.73
C GLN A 405 -14.92 18.54 13.41
N THR A 406 -16.23 18.63 13.14
CA THR A 406 -16.76 19.34 11.97
C THR A 406 -16.47 20.84 12.02
N ALA A 407 -16.63 21.48 13.19
CA ALA A 407 -16.30 22.90 13.37
C ALA A 407 -14.79 23.16 13.21
N LEU A 408 -13.94 22.32 13.81
CA LEU A 408 -12.50 22.36 13.67
C LEU A 408 -12.07 22.22 12.20
N PHE A 409 -12.61 21.23 11.49
CA PHE A 409 -12.31 21.03 10.08
C PHE A 409 -12.68 22.25 9.24
N SER A 410 -13.83 22.86 9.51
CA SER A 410 -14.28 24.07 8.81
C SER A 410 -13.32 25.24 9.05
N LYS A 411 -12.91 25.45 10.31
CA LYS A 411 -11.93 26.48 10.69
C LYS A 411 -10.58 26.27 10.00
N LEU A 412 -10.02 25.07 10.10
CA LEU A 412 -8.73 24.74 9.48
C LEU A 412 -8.79 24.80 7.95
N SER A 413 -9.92 24.43 7.34
CA SER A 413 -10.09 24.50 5.88
C SER A 413 -10.10 25.94 5.36
N VAL A 414 -10.67 26.88 6.13
CA VAL A 414 -10.64 28.31 5.81
C VAL A 414 -9.21 28.86 5.92
N GLU A 415 -8.47 28.44 6.94
CA GLU A 415 -7.11 28.93 7.22
C GLU A 415 -6.06 28.36 6.26
N PHE A 416 -6.07 27.05 6.01
CA PHE A 416 -5.00 26.34 5.30
C PHE A 416 -5.40 25.83 3.91
N GLY A 417 -6.70 25.81 3.59
CA GLY A 417 -7.23 25.16 2.40
C GLY A 417 -7.66 23.72 2.65
N LYS A 418 -8.81 23.34 2.10
CA LYS A 418 -9.45 22.02 2.29
C LYS A 418 -8.57 20.84 1.81
N ASP A 419 -7.67 21.08 0.87
CA ASP A 419 -6.72 20.10 0.32
C ASP A 419 -5.54 19.81 1.25
N ARG A 420 -5.49 20.46 2.42
CA ARG A 420 -4.40 20.33 3.40
C ARG A 420 -4.86 19.89 4.78
N VAL A 421 -6.15 19.57 4.94
CA VAL A 421 -6.73 19.16 6.22
C VAL A 421 -7.29 17.76 6.09
N TRP A 422 -6.98 16.91 7.06
CA TRP A 422 -7.56 15.57 7.20
C TRP A 422 -8.17 15.47 8.59
N THR A 423 -9.34 14.84 8.70
CA THR A 423 -9.86 14.33 9.99
C THR A 423 -9.75 12.82 10.05
N GLU A 424 -9.64 12.25 11.25
CA GLU A 424 -9.47 10.80 11.45
C GLU A 424 -8.31 10.26 10.61
N TYR A 425 -7.15 10.87 10.76
CA TYR A 425 -5.96 10.48 10.00
C TYR A 425 -5.19 9.38 10.75
N PRO A 426 -4.86 8.25 10.11
CA PRO A 426 -4.09 7.18 10.77
C PRO A 426 -2.75 7.71 11.26
N THR A 427 -2.37 7.42 12.51
CA THR A 427 -1.19 8.04 13.13
C THR A 427 0.11 7.35 12.75
N GLY A 428 0.03 6.12 12.23
CA GLY A 428 1.17 5.24 12.05
C GLY A 428 1.54 4.46 13.31
N THR A 429 0.91 4.73 14.45
CA THR A 429 1.19 4.08 15.74
C THR A 429 0.01 3.24 16.26
N GLY A 430 -0.97 2.96 15.39
CA GLY A 430 -2.18 2.23 15.75
C GLY A 430 -3.35 3.14 16.15
N GLY A 431 -3.16 4.46 16.17
CA GLY A 431 -4.22 5.41 16.49
C GLY A 431 -4.80 6.12 15.26
N TYR A 432 -5.78 6.98 15.51
CA TYR A 432 -6.31 7.95 14.57
C TYR A 432 -6.28 9.34 15.20
N ALA A 433 -5.60 10.27 14.55
CA ALA A 433 -5.60 11.67 14.91
C ALA A 433 -6.93 12.31 14.57
N ASP A 434 -7.47 13.14 15.48
CA ASP A 434 -8.74 13.83 15.24
C ASP A 434 -8.68 14.76 14.03
N ALA A 435 -7.61 15.55 13.92
CA ALA A 435 -7.27 16.25 12.69
C ALA A 435 -5.76 16.43 12.51
N ILE A 436 -5.35 16.56 11.25
CA ILE A 436 -4.00 16.99 10.89
C ILE A 436 -4.03 18.04 9.79
N VAL A 437 -3.02 18.90 9.79
CA VAL A 437 -2.73 19.82 8.69
C VAL A 437 -1.34 19.53 8.16
N ARG A 438 -1.21 19.34 6.84
CA ARG A 438 0.10 19.18 6.19
C ARG A 438 0.40 20.37 5.28
N HIS A 439 1.56 20.95 5.49
CA HIS A 439 2.07 22.07 4.70
C HIS A 439 2.90 21.58 3.50
N PRO A 440 3.07 22.39 2.45
CA PRO A 440 3.81 22.00 1.25
C PRO A 440 5.27 21.61 1.49
N ASP A 441 5.88 22.10 2.56
CA ASP A 441 7.23 21.80 3.02
C ASP A 441 7.33 20.47 3.81
N GLY A 442 6.22 19.76 3.96
CA GLY A 442 6.14 18.51 4.73
C GLY A 442 5.88 18.70 6.23
N TYR A 443 5.77 19.95 6.70
CA TYR A 443 5.44 20.24 8.10
C TYR A 443 4.03 19.75 8.45
N CYS A 444 3.92 19.04 9.57
CA CYS A 444 2.69 18.43 10.05
C CYS A 444 2.25 19.07 11.38
N GLN A 445 1.00 19.52 11.44
CA GLN A 445 0.33 19.94 12.67
C GLN A 445 -0.69 18.87 13.06
N LEU A 446 -0.68 18.51 14.33
CA LEU A 446 -1.56 17.49 14.90
C LEU A 446 -2.56 18.14 15.85
N TYR A 447 -3.82 17.74 15.76
CA TYR A 447 -4.91 18.26 16.58
C TYR A 447 -5.63 17.09 17.26
N GLU A 448 -5.86 17.22 18.57
CA GLU A 448 -6.53 16.23 19.40
C GLU A 448 -7.66 16.88 20.19
N ILE A 449 -8.89 16.39 20.01
CA ILE A 449 -10.12 16.93 20.60
C ILE A 449 -10.45 16.18 21.88
N LYS A 450 -10.76 16.92 22.96
CA LYS A 450 -11.32 16.34 24.20
C LYS A 450 -12.54 17.11 24.68
N ILE A 451 -13.55 16.36 25.12
CA ILE A 451 -14.80 16.90 25.70
C ILE A 451 -14.69 16.84 27.22
N ALA A 452 -14.49 18.00 27.84
CA ALA A 452 -14.44 18.13 29.29
C ALA A 452 -14.84 19.56 29.72
N ASP A 453 -15.21 19.69 30.99
CA ASP A 453 -15.74 20.96 31.54
C ASP A 453 -14.67 22.05 31.75
N THR A 454 -13.39 21.68 31.75
CA THR A 454 -12.28 22.64 31.99
C THR A 454 -11.11 22.39 31.04
N SER A 455 -10.42 23.47 30.65
CA SER A 455 -9.19 23.44 29.85
C SER A 455 -8.14 22.50 30.44
N ALA A 456 -7.95 22.51 31.77
CA ALA A 456 -7.03 21.60 32.45
C ALA A 456 -7.34 20.11 32.22
N LYS A 457 -8.63 19.72 32.23
CA LYS A 457 -9.05 18.33 31.95
C LYS A 457 -8.84 17.97 30.48
N VAL A 458 -9.18 18.87 29.55
CA VAL A 458 -8.93 18.69 28.10
C VAL A 458 -7.44 18.44 27.85
N VAL A 459 -6.58 19.30 28.41
CA VAL A 459 -5.12 19.19 28.31
C VAL A 459 -4.61 17.86 28.87
N ARG A 460 -5.03 17.49 30.09
CA ARG A 460 -4.62 16.25 30.73
C ARG A 460 -4.95 15.01 29.88
N GLN A 461 -6.11 15.00 29.23
CA GLN A 461 -6.56 13.87 28.43
C GLN A 461 -5.89 13.81 27.04
N ALA A 462 -5.55 14.95 26.44
CA ALA A 462 -5.01 15.02 25.08
C ALA A 462 -3.49 14.79 25.00
N ILE A 463 -2.72 15.29 25.96
CA ILE A 463 -1.24 15.33 25.86
C ILE A 463 -0.64 13.95 25.57
N GLY A 464 -1.06 12.90 26.27
CA GLY A 464 -0.50 11.56 26.07
C GLY A 464 -0.64 11.06 24.63
N GLN A 465 -1.82 11.28 24.03
CA GLN A 465 -2.10 10.89 22.64
C GLN A 465 -1.30 11.75 21.65
N LEU A 466 -1.25 13.07 21.86
CA LEU A 466 -0.47 13.97 21.02
C LEU A 466 1.02 13.62 21.00
N LEU A 467 1.59 13.28 22.17
CA LEU A 467 2.99 12.87 22.27
C LEU A 467 3.23 11.52 21.61
N GLU A 468 2.33 10.56 21.83
CA GLU A 468 2.39 9.23 21.21
C GLU A 468 2.34 9.33 19.67
N TYR A 469 1.35 10.05 19.13
CA TYR A 469 1.16 10.18 17.69
C TYR A 469 2.22 11.08 17.05
N GLY A 470 2.70 12.09 17.78
CA GLY A 470 3.66 13.07 17.29
C GLY A 470 5.11 12.60 17.29
N PHE A 471 5.54 11.88 18.33
CA PHE A 471 6.96 11.63 18.61
C PHE A 471 7.39 10.17 18.68
N ARG A 472 6.47 9.19 18.79
CA ARG A 472 6.87 7.77 18.75
C ARG A 472 7.49 7.45 17.38
N PRO A 473 8.55 6.62 17.30
CA PRO A 473 9.07 6.16 16.02
C PRO A 473 7.96 5.55 15.15
N GLY A 474 7.87 5.98 13.89
CA GLY A 474 6.78 5.58 13.00
C GLY A 474 5.45 6.31 13.22
N GLY A 475 5.43 7.37 14.05
CA GLY A 475 4.31 8.32 14.15
C GLY A 475 4.30 9.36 13.04
N LEU A 476 3.61 10.48 13.30
CA LEU A 476 3.39 11.56 12.34
C LEU A 476 4.51 12.59 12.27
N GLU A 477 5.49 12.52 13.19
CA GLU A 477 6.60 13.48 13.33
C GLU A 477 6.09 14.93 13.32
N ALA A 478 5.06 15.17 14.13
CA ALA A 478 4.38 16.45 14.17
C ALA A 478 5.32 17.52 14.72
N LYS A 479 5.45 18.64 13.98
CA LYS A 479 6.25 19.78 14.42
C LYS A 479 5.47 20.74 15.32
N LYS A 480 4.14 20.61 15.36
CA LYS A 480 3.29 21.35 16.28
C LYS A 480 2.07 20.54 16.69
N LEU A 481 1.72 20.64 17.96
CA LEU A 481 0.64 19.92 18.60
C LEU A 481 -0.43 20.91 19.06
N PHE A 482 -1.69 20.56 18.85
CA PHE A 482 -2.84 21.36 19.27
C PHE A 482 -3.79 20.51 20.10
N ILE A 483 -4.01 20.96 21.33
CA ILE A 483 -5.06 20.46 22.20
C ILE A 483 -6.32 21.25 21.88
N VAL A 484 -7.40 20.56 21.50
CA VAL A 484 -8.63 21.20 21.07
C VAL A 484 -9.75 20.92 22.08
N GLY A 485 -10.45 21.97 22.50
CA GLY A 485 -11.60 21.86 23.41
C GLY A 485 -12.51 23.07 23.35
N GLU A 486 -13.65 22.98 24.02
CA GLU A 486 -14.64 24.06 24.13
C GLU A 486 -14.34 25.09 25.23
N PRO A 487 -13.85 24.68 26.44
CA PRO A 487 -13.59 25.63 27.51
C PRO A 487 -12.56 26.70 27.12
N VAL A 488 -12.74 27.91 27.63
CA VAL A 488 -11.72 28.96 27.52
C VAL A 488 -10.46 28.52 28.25
N LEU A 489 -9.29 28.77 27.67
CA LEU A 489 -8.00 28.48 28.32
C LEU A 489 -7.77 29.41 29.51
N ASP A 490 -7.87 28.84 30.72
CA ASP A 490 -7.54 29.52 31.97
C ASP A 490 -6.03 29.81 32.12
N ASP A 491 -5.69 30.79 32.98
CA ASP A 491 -4.31 31.27 33.14
C ASP A 491 -3.38 30.21 33.75
N VAL A 492 -3.87 29.36 34.65
CA VAL A 492 -3.06 28.30 35.27
C VAL A 492 -2.65 27.28 34.20
N THR A 493 -3.61 26.84 33.38
CA THR A 493 -3.36 25.92 32.27
C THR A 493 -2.51 26.59 31.18
N ARG A 494 -2.69 27.88 30.91
CA ARG A 494 -1.84 28.65 29.98
C ARG A 494 -0.38 28.65 30.44
N SER A 495 -0.12 28.96 31.71
CA SER A 495 1.24 28.93 32.27
C SER A 495 1.85 27.52 32.21
N PHE A 496 1.05 26.48 32.40
CA PHE A 496 1.51 25.09 32.23
C PHE A 496 1.97 24.80 30.79
N LEU A 497 1.19 25.19 29.77
CA LEU A 497 1.57 25.00 28.36
C LEU A 497 2.80 25.84 27.97
N VAL A 498 2.93 27.07 28.49
CA VAL A 498 4.13 27.90 28.29
C VAL A 498 5.37 27.16 28.79
N ARG A 499 5.32 26.59 30.00
CA ARG A 499 6.44 25.82 30.55
C ARG A 499 6.77 24.59 29.70
N LEU A 500 5.78 23.89 29.16
CA LEU A 500 6.05 22.77 28.24
C LEU A 500 6.84 23.20 26.99
N ARG A 501 6.56 24.39 26.45
CA ARG A 501 7.31 24.96 25.33
C ARG A 501 8.70 25.41 25.73
N GLU A 502 8.83 26.18 26.81
CA GLU A 502 10.09 26.81 27.22
C GLU A 502 11.07 25.81 27.84
N ASP A 503 10.60 24.93 28.74
CA ASP A 503 11.46 24.04 29.51
C ASP A 503 11.82 22.77 28.71
N PHE A 504 10.94 22.32 27.80
CA PHE A 504 11.07 21.03 27.10
C PHE A 504 11.09 21.14 25.57
N ASN A 505 10.94 22.34 25.00
CA ASN A 505 10.90 22.56 23.56
C ASN A 505 9.81 21.74 22.84
N ILE A 506 8.68 21.52 23.51
CA ILE A 506 7.51 20.84 22.94
C ILE A 506 6.58 21.91 22.40
N GLU A 507 6.53 22.08 21.08
CA GLU A 507 5.64 23.02 20.37
C GLU A 507 4.17 22.58 20.49
N ILE A 508 3.54 22.89 21.63
CA ILE A 508 2.16 22.54 21.96
C ILE A 508 1.34 23.78 22.29
N ASP A 509 0.12 23.88 21.75
CA ASP A 509 -0.82 24.97 21.98
C ASP A 509 -2.23 24.46 22.30
N TYR A 510 -3.05 25.35 22.86
CA TYR A 510 -4.48 25.11 23.05
C TYR A 510 -5.28 25.87 22.00
N MET A 511 -6.22 25.21 21.35
CA MET A 511 -7.18 25.82 20.43
C MET A 511 -8.59 25.66 20.97
N GLN A 512 -9.22 26.78 21.31
CA GLN A 512 -10.63 26.80 21.63
C GLN A 512 -11.46 26.71 20.34
N VAL A 513 -12.46 25.83 20.35
CA VAL A 513 -13.50 25.77 19.32
C VAL A 513 -14.82 26.18 19.97
N GLU A 514 -15.35 27.30 19.50
CA GLU A 514 -16.67 27.78 19.89
C GLU A 514 -17.70 27.22 18.92
N LEU A 515 -18.78 26.66 19.47
CA LEU A 515 -19.92 26.20 18.71
C LEU A 515 -20.98 27.30 18.72
N PHE A 516 -21.50 27.65 17.55
CA PHE A 516 -22.58 28.62 17.40
C PHE A 516 -23.83 27.89 16.92
N ASP A 517 -25.01 28.30 17.40
CA ASP A 517 -26.28 27.82 16.86
C ASP A 517 -26.59 28.47 15.48
N GLU A 518 -27.69 28.06 14.84
CA GLU A 518 -28.13 28.60 13.54
C GLU A 518 -28.38 30.12 13.56
N SER A 519 -28.52 30.73 14.74
CA SER A 519 -28.65 32.18 14.94
C SER A 519 -27.33 32.91 15.20
N GLY A 520 -26.19 32.20 15.19
CA GLY A 520 -24.87 32.78 15.45
C GLY A 520 -24.60 33.08 16.93
N VAL A 521 -25.39 32.52 17.84
CA VAL A 521 -25.19 32.66 19.29
C VAL A 521 -24.33 31.49 19.78
N PRO A 522 -23.30 31.73 20.63
CA PRO A 522 -22.53 30.66 21.22
C PRO A 522 -23.44 29.67 21.97
N VAL A 523 -23.34 28.38 21.64
CA VAL A 523 -24.04 27.31 22.35
C VAL A 523 -23.41 27.21 23.73
N LEU A 524 -24.01 27.89 24.72
CA LEU A 524 -23.56 27.84 26.12
C LEU A 524 -23.50 26.38 26.59
N GLN A 525 -22.41 26.02 27.26
CA GLN A 525 -22.27 24.75 27.96
C GLN A 525 -23.47 24.56 28.88
N LYS A 526 -24.40 23.66 28.52
CA LYS A 526 -25.20 23.03 29.57
C LYS A 526 -24.22 22.17 30.36
N PRO A 527 -24.12 22.33 31.69
CA PRO A 527 -23.31 21.43 32.48
C PRO A 527 -23.77 20.01 32.15
N VAL A 528 -22.82 19.07 32.04
CA VAL A 528 -23.14 17.65 32.09
C VAL A 528 -23.62 17.38 33.51
N GLU A 529 -24.87 17.78 33.80
CA GLU A 529 -25.47 17.60 35.11
C GLU A 529 -25.55 16.12 35.41
N GLN A 530 -25.22 15.82 36.67
CA GLN A 530 -25.39 14.54 37.31
C GLN A 530 -26.88 14.22 37.36
N GLU A 531 -27.42 13.61 36.32
CA GLU A 531 -28.64 12.81 36.46
C GLU A 531 -28.22 11.35 36.69
N PHE A 532 -28.68 10.87 37.85
CA PHE A 532 -28.32 9.66 38.59
C PHE A 532 -28.30 8.35 37.79
#